data_AF-A0A931XAR1-F1
#
_entry.id   AF-A0A931XAR1-F1
#
_cell.length_a   1.000
_cell.length_b   1.000
_cell.length_c   1.000
_cell.angle_alpha   90.00
_cell.angle_beta   90.00
_cell.angle_gamma   90.00
#
_symmetry.space_group_name_H-M   'P 1'
#
loop_
_entity.id
_entity.type
_entity.pdbx_description
1 polymer ?
#
loop_
_entity_poly.entity_id
_entity_poly.type
_entity_poly.pdbx_seq_one_letter_code
_entity_poly.pdbx_strand_id
1 'polypeptide(L)'
;MRPRQRRAAVFAEATSELRAHFEKSIPVLAHVETPVAWEGLFAMTPDSLPYIGPHRRYPRHWFALGYGGNGMTFGALAARLLVERWQGATSDDHALFEFGRMRQ
;
A
#
# COMPACT_ATOMS: atom_id res chain seq x y z
N MET A 1 -13.74 14.70 22.03
CA MET A 1 -14.40 14.30 20.76
C MET A 1 -14.45 12.78 20.66
N ARG A 2 -15.53 12.19 20.12
CA ARG A 2 -15.58 10.73 19.86
C ARG A 2 -14.61 10.35 18.72
N PRO A 3 -14.04 9.12 18.68
CA PRO A 3 -13.06 8.73 17.66
C PRO A 3 -13.49 9.00 16.21
N ARG A 4 -14.75 8.73 15.88
CA ARG A 4 -15.32 9.02 14.54
C ARG A 4 -15.36 10.51 14.20
N GLN A 5 -15.65 11.35 15.19
CA GLN A 5 -15.71 12.81 15.01
C GLN A 5 -14.30 13.38 14.81
N ARG A 6 -13.31 12.85 15.53
CA ARG A 6 -11.91 13.22 15.34
C ARG A 6 -11.42 12.86 13.94
N ARG A 7 -11.73 11.64 13.45
CA ARG A 7 -11.35 11.20 12.09
C ARG A 7 -11.95 12.10 11.01
N ALA A 8 -13.23 12.43 11.12
CA ALA A 8 -13.89 13.32 10.17
C ALA A 8 -13.27 14.73 10.14
N ALA A 9 -12.90 15.27 11.31
CA ALA A 9 -12.23 16.57 11.39
C ALA A 9 -10.86 16.56 10.72
N VAL A 10 -10.03 15.54 11.01
CA VAL A 10 -8.70 15.37 10.39
C VAL A 10 -8.81 15.22 8.87
N PHE A 11 -9.80 14.46 8.39
CA PHE A 11 -10.04 14.29 6.96
C PHE A 11 -10.40 15.62 6.26
N ALA A 12 -11.26 16.42 6.88
CA ALA A 12 -11.65 17.73 6.34
C ALA A 12 -10.46 18.71 6.28
N GLU A 13 -9.65 18.74 7.34
CA GLU A 13 -8.43 19.54 7.42
C GLU A 13 -7.43 19.14 6.33
N ALA A 14 -7.10 17.86 6.22
CA ALA A 14 -6.17 17.34 5.20
C ALA A 14 -6.67 17.59 3.77
N THR A 15 -7.99 17.51 3.54
CA THR A 15 -8.59 17.83 2.22
C THR A 15 -8.40 19.31 1.88
N SER A 16 -8.61 20.22 2.85
CA SER A 16 -8.40 21.65 2.67
C SER A 16 -6.93 22.00 2.42
N GLU A 17 -6.01 21.37 3.15
CA GLU A 17 -4.57 21.55 2.96
C GLU A 17 -4.11 21.08 1.58
N LEU A 18 -4.56 19.91 1.13
CA LEU A 18 -4.24 19.40 -0.20
C LEU A 18 -4.79 20.29 -1.31
N ARG A 19 -6.00 20.85 -1.12
CA ARG A 19 -6.61 21.82 -2.05
C ARG A 19 -5.78 23.10 -2.16
N ALA A 20 -5.38 23.68 -1.02
CA ALA A 20 -4.55 24.87 -1.00
C ALA A 20 -3.18 24.62 -1.64
N HIS A 21 -2.58 23.44 -1.40
CA HIS A 21 -1.33 23.05 -2.04
C HIS A 21 -1.48 22.91 -3.55
N PHE A 22 -2.55 22.28 -4.04
CA PHE A 22 -2.83 22.14 -5.47
C PHE A 22 -2.93 23.50 -6.17
N GLU A 23 -3.68 24.45 -5.61
CA GLU A 23 -3.84 25.80 -6.17
C GLU A 23 -2.53 26.56 -6.26
N LYS A 24 -1.70 26.44 -5.21
CA LYS A 24 -0.39 27.07 -5.16
C LYS A 24 0.57 26.45 -6.18
N SER A 25 0.55 25.13 -6.31
CA SER A 25 1.47 24.39 -7.18
C SER A 25 1.09 24.46 -8.66
N ILE A 26 -0.21 24.54 -8.98
CA ILE A 26 -0.71 24.58 -10.36
C ILE A 26 -1.80 25.66 -10.52
N PRO A 27 -1.45 26.97 -10.44
CA PRO A 27 -2.43 28.05 -10.40
C PRO A 27 -3.36 28.12 -11.61
N VAL A 28 -2.87 27.72 -12.79
CA VAL A 28 -3.67 27.70 -14.02
C VAL A 28 -4.88 26.75 -13.93
N LEU A 29 -4.82 25.74 -13.06
CA LEU A 29 -5.90 24.78 -12.82
C LEU A 29 -6.70 25.08 -11.55
N ALA A 30 -6.51 26.24 -10.89
CA ALA A 30 -7.22 26.55 -9.65
C ALA A 30 -8.75 26.51 -9.78
N HIS A 31 -9.28 26.80 -10.97
CA HIS A 31 -10.71 26.75 -11.29
C HIS A 31 -11.29 25.32 -11.38
N VAL A 32 -10.46 24.27 -11.39
CA VAL A 32 -10.92 22.88 -11.43
C VAL A 32 -11.48 22.50 -10.06
N GLU A 33 -12.73 22.01 -10.04
CA GLU A 33 -13.42 21.60 -8.82
C GLU A 33 -12.91 20.25 -8.27
N THR A 34 -13.17 20.00 -6.98
CA THR A 34 -12.90 18.71 -6.31
C THR A 34 -14.23 18.02 -5.95
N PRO A 35 -14.88 17.31 -6.89
CA PRO A 35 -16.20 16.73 -6.66
C PRO A 35 -16.18 15.58 -5.65
N VAL A 36 -15.03 14.93 -5.46
CA VAL A 36 -14.86 13.79 -4.55
C VAL A 36 -13.52 13.91 -3.83
N ALA A 37 -13.54 13.65 -2.52
CA ALA A 37 -12.36 13.40 -1.71
C ALA A 37 -12.51 12.05 -1.01
N TRP A 38 -11.41 11.33 -0.83
CA TRP A 38 -11.39 10.04 -0.13
C TRP A 38 -10.08 9.89 0.64
N GLU A 39 -10.11 9.03 1.65
CA GLU A 39 -8.94 8.64 2.43
C GLU A 39 -8.81 7.11 2.42
N GLY A 40 -7.59 6.63 2.47
CA GLY A 40 -7.27 5.20 2.49
C GLY A 40 -6.27 4.87 3.58
N LEU A 41 -6.28 3.61 4.02
CA LEU A 41 -5.26 3.09 4.92
C LEU A 41 -4.21 2.36 4.09
N PHE A 42 -2.94 2.64 4.39
CA PHE A 42 -1.81 1.90 3.85
C PHE A 42 -1.26 0.97 4.91
N ALA A 43 -1.17 -0.32 4.57
CA ALA A 43 -0.41 -1.29 5.35
C ALA A 43 0.99 -1.38 4.75
N MET A 44 2.02 -1.18 5.58
CA MET A 44 3.42 -1.17 5.15
C MET A 44 4.26 -2.04 6.10
N THR A 45 5.26 -2.69 5.55
CA THR A 45 6.25 -3.47 6.29
C THR A 45 7.40 -2.58 6.78
N PRO A 46 8.23 -3.03 7.74
CA PRO A 46 9.35 -2.22 8.24
C PRO A 46 10.41 -1.80 7.20
N ASP A 47 10.62 -2.59 6.13
CA ASP A 47 11.57 -2.28 5.04
C ASP A 47 10.88 -1.72 3.79
N SER A 48 9.58 -1.43 3.86
CA SER A 48 8.78 -0.95 2.72
C SER A 48 8.63 -1.93 1.54
N LEU A 49 9.12 -3.17 1.64
CA LEU A 49 8.89 -4.22 0.65
C LEU A 49 7.68 -5.07 1.05
N PRO A 50 6.80 -5.52 0.14
CA PRO A 50 5.67 -6.36 0.52
C PRO A 50 6.12 -7.72 1.06
N TYR A 51 5.28 -8.35 1.88
CA TYR A 51 5.41 -9.78 2.17
C TYR A 51 4.65 -10.58 1.11
N ILE A 52 5.36 -11.42 0.36
CA ILE A 52 4.82 -12.25 -0.71
C ILE A 52 5.25 -13.71 -0.48
N GLY A 53 4.28 -14.61 -0.47
CA GLY A 53 4.52 -16.06 -0.39
C GLY A 53 4.02 -16.71 0.90
N PRO A 54 4.55 -17.88 1.26
CA PRO A 54 4.04 -18.68 2.38
C PRO A 54 4.42 -18.10 3.73
N HIS A 55 3.59 -18.37 4.73
CA HIS A 55 3.88 -18.04 6.12
C HIS A 55 3.85 -19.30 7.00
N ARG A 56 4.88 -19.47 7.85
CA ARG A 56 5.06 -20.69 8.68
C ARG A 56 3.86 -21.02 9.57
N ARG A 57 3.15 -20.01 10.08
CA ARG A 57 1.95 -20.22 10.92
C ARG A 57 0.67 -20.55 10.12
N TYR A 58 0.68 -20.38 8.81
CA TYR A 58 -0.47 -20.57 7.93
C TYR A 58 -0.10 -21.43 6.71
N PRO A 59 0.19 -22.73 6.90
CA PRO A 59 0.84 -23.57 5.87
C PRO A 59 -0.01 -23.80 4.60
N ARG A 60 -1.32 -23.53 4.65
CA ARG A 60 -2.23 -23.65 3.50
C ARG A 60 -2.60 -22.31 2.87
N HIS A 61 -1.87 -21.25 3.19
CA HIS A 61 -2.13 -19.90 2.70
C HIS A 61 -0.86 -19.31 2.10
N TRP A 62 -1.05 -18.53 1.05
CA TRP A 62 -0.06 -17.57 0.58
C TRP A 62 -0.59 -16.17 0.74
N PHE A 63 0.34 -15.26 0.98
CA PHE A 63 0.02 -13.86 1.24
C PHE A 63 0.69 -12.98 0.21
N ALA A 64 0.06 -11.83 0.01
CA ALA A 64 0.57 -10.75 -0.80
C ALA A 64 0.05 -9.48 -0.11
N LEU A 65 0.84 -8.92 0.81
CA LEU A 65 0.38 -7.89 1.75
C LEU A 65 1.48 -6.89 2.11
N GLY A 66 1.10 -5.78 2.73
CA GLY A 66 2.06 -4.78 3.22
C GLY A 66 2.70 -3.95 2.10
N TYR A 67 1.98 -3.74 0.99
CA TYR A 67 2.47 -3.05 -0.20
C TYR A 67 2.82 -1.56 -0.02
N GLY A 68 2.44 -0.96 1.11
CA GLY A 68 2.46 0.49 1.27
C GLY A 68 1.67 1.17 0.16
N GLY A 69 2.20 2.26 -0.39
CA GLY A 69 1.62 2.97 -1.54
C GLY A 69 1.82 2.30 -2.91
N ASN A 70 2.49 1.14 -2.96
CA ASN A 70 2.99 0.55 -4.21
C ASN A 70 2.19 -0.67 -4.68
N GLY A 71 0.93 -0.82 -4.23
CA GLY A 71 0.10 -1.99 -4.52
C GLY A 71 -0.15 -2.25 -6.00
N MET A 72 -0.30 -1.20 -6.82
CA MET A 72 -0.46 -1.36 -8.28
C MET A 72 0.79 -1.96 -8.93
N THR A 73 1.97 -1.46 -8.57
CA THR A 73 3.26 -1.95 -9.09
C THR A 73 3.57 -3.37 -8.61
N PHE A 74 3.46 -3.61 -7.30
CA PHE A 74 3.80 -4.89 -6.71
C PHE A 74 2.73 -5.96 -6.89
N GLY A 75 1.50 -5.60 -7.25
CA GLY A 75 0.42 -6.57 -7.49
C GLY A 75 0.78 -7.55 -8.62
N ALA A 76 1.30 -7.04 -9.74
CA ALA A 76 1.75 -7.87 -10.84
C ALA A 76 2.96 -8.75 -10.46
N LEU A 77 3.92 -8.19 -9.73
CA LEU A 77 5.07 -8.94 -9.21
C LEU A 77 4.62 -10.07 -8.27
N ALA A 78 3.70 -9.77 -7.35
CA ALA A 78 3.16 -10.75 -6.42
C ALA A 78 2.44 -11.88 -7.14
N ALA A 79 1.62 -11.57 -8.14
CA ALA A 79 0.95 -12.58 -8.95
C ALA A 79 1.97 -13.52 -9.61
N ARG A 80 3.03 -12.97 -10.23
CA ARG A 80 4.12 -13.76 -10.82
C ARG A 80 4.78 -14.69 -9.81
N LEU A 81 5.24 -14.16 -8.67
CA LEU A 81 5.95 -14.94 -7.65
C LEU A 81 5.06 -16.04 -7.04
N LEU A 82 3.77 -15.78 -6.86
CA LEU A 82 2.83 -16.78 -6.36
C LEU A 82 2.56 -17.89 -7.38
N VAL A 83 2.49 -17.56 -8.67
CA VAL A 83 2.35 -18.56 -9.75
C VAL A 83 3.63 -19.39 -9.89
N GLU A 84 4.81 -18.77 -9.84
CA GLU A 84 6.11 -19.48 -9.84
C GLU A 84 6.15 -20.50 -8.69
N ARG A 85 5.82 -20.07 -7.46
CA ARG A 85 5.68 -20.95 -6.29
C ARG A 85 4.72 -22.11 -6.52
N TRP A 86 3.55 -21.87 -7.13
CA TRP A 86 2.57 -22.92 -7.43
C TRP A 86 3.09 -23.96 -8.40
N GLN A 87 3.88 -23.55 -9.38
CA GLN A 87 4.51 -24.42 -10.35
C GLN A 87 5.75 -25.14 -9.78
N GLY A 88 6.13 -24.86 -8.52
CA GLY A 88 7.34 -25.40 -7.91
C GLY A 88 8.64 -24.71 -8.37
N ALA A 89 8.53 -23.58 -9.07
CA ALA A 89 9.67 -22.77 -9.46
C ALA A 89 10.11 -21.85 -8.31
N THR A 90 11.41 -21.60 -8.23
CA THR A 90 12.00 -20.65 -7.27
C THR A 90 13.04 -19.79 -7.96
N SER A 91 13.05 -18.51 -7.61
CA SER A 91 13.98 -17.49 -8.11
C SER A 91 14.48 -16.65 -6.93
N ASP A 92 15.62 -15.97 -7.10
CA ASP A 92 16.22 -15.10 -6.08
C ASP A 92 15.26 -14.00 -5.61
N ASP A 93 14.36 -13.56 -6.49
CA ASP A 93 13.31 -12.59 -6.17
C ASP A 93 12.43 -13.04 -5.00
N HIS A 94 12.19 -14.34 -4.83
CA HIS A 94 11.36 -14.84 -3.73
C HIS A 94 11.95 -14.50 -2.36
N ALA A 95 13.28 -14.55 -2.23
CA ALA A 95 13.97 -14.26 -0.99
C ALA A 95 13.82 -12.78 -0.58
N LEU A 96 13.65 -11.88 -1.55
CA LEU A 96 13.45 -10.45 -1.31
C LEU A 96 12.09 -10.14 -0.68
N PHE A 97 11.09 -11.01 -0.84
CA PHE A 97 9.71 -10.73 -0.41
C PHE A 97 9.17 -11.72 0.63
N GLU A 98 9.90 -12.76 1.00
CA GLU A 98 9.43 -13.70 2.01
C GLU A 98 9.33 -13.08 3.42
N PHE A 99 8.48 -13.66 4.28
CA PHE A 99 8.29 -13.22 5.67
C PHE A 99 9.55 -13.38 6.55
N GLY A 100 10.56 -14.11 6.08
CA GLY A 100 11.78 -14.41 6.83
C GLY A 100 12.93 -13.44 6.63
N ARG A 101 12.85 -12.57 5.63
CA ARG A 101 14.00 -11.81 5.09
C ARG A 101 14.67 -10.82 6.05
N MET A 102 13.97 -10.41 7.11
CA MET A 102 14.47 -9.41 8.08
C MET A 102 15.13 -10.02 9.32
N ARG A 103 15.24 -11.35 9.41
CA ARG A 103 15.91 -11.99 10.55
C ARG A 103 17.43 -11.95 10.34
N GLN A 104 18.11 -11.14 11.14
CA GLN A 104 19.52 -11.33 11.52
C GLN A 104 19.56 -11.99 12.89
#